data_AF-A0A1G9HI87-F1
#
_entry.id   AF-A0A1G9HI87-F1
#
_cell.length_a   1.000
_cell.length_b   1.000
_cell.length_c   1.000
_cell.angle_alpha   90.00
_cell.angle_beta   90.00
_cell.angle_gamma   90.00
#
_symmetry.space_group_name_H-M   'P 1'
#
loop_
_entity.id
_entity.type
_entity.pdbx_description
1 polymer ?
#
loop_
_entity_poly.entity_id
_entity_poly.type
_entity_poly.pdbx_seq_one_letter_code
_entity_poly.pdbx_strand_id
1 'polypeptide(L)' 'MNSKRPVTPYGWAIKQRLTELQLDQKKFCELHGIPPYRLSNLIHGTRKAERYRRQVSELLNLPLS' A
#
# COMPACT_ATOMS: atom_id res chain seq x y z
N MET A 1 19.80 14.85 0.18
CA MET A 1 18.63 15.25 1.00
C MET A 1 17.57 14.17 0.86
N ASN A 2 17.15 13.54 1.96
CA ASN A 2 16.27 12.37 1.96
C ASN A 2 14.81 12.82 1.72
N SER A 3 14.47 13.13 0.47
CA SER A 3 13.14 13.60 0.05
C SER A 3 12.12 12.46 0.10
N LYS A 4 11.82 11.95 1.30
CA LYS A 4 10.74 10.99 1.51
C LYS A 4 9.44 11.69 1.13
N ARG A 5 8.84 11.28 0.01
CA ARG A 5 7.55 11.81 -0.42
C ARG A 5 6.51 11.61 0.67
N PRO A 6 5.54 12.53 0.82
CA PRO A 6 4.48 12.36 1.80
C PRO A 6 3.66 11.09 1.53
N VAL A 7 3.00 10.59 2.57
CA VAL A 7 2.01 9.51 2.44
C VAL A 7 0.77 10.10 1.78
N THR A 8 0.29 9.45 0.72
CA THR A 8 -0.92 9.85 0.00
C THR A 8 -2.19 9.50 0.79
N PRO A 9 -3.36 10.06 0.47
CA PRO A 9 -4.63 9.63 1.06
C PRO A 9 -4.87 8.12 0.93
N TYR A 10 -4.57 7.54 -0.25
CA TYR A 10 -4.64 6.10 -0.46
C TYR A 10 -3.62 5.32 0.40
N GLY A 11 -2.41 5.86 0.55
CA GLY A 11 -1.39 5.30 1.44
C GLY A 11 -1.80 5.30 2.92
N TRP A 12 -2.54 6.32 3.36
CA TRP A 12 -3.13 6.35 4.69
C TRP A 12 -4.22 5.30 4.85
N ALA A 13 -5.10 5.14 3.86
CA ALA A 13 -6.12 4.10 3.87
C ALA A 13 -5.51 2.69 3.96
N ILE A 14 -4.42 2.43 3.23
CA ILE A 14 -3.64 1.17 3.35
C ILE A 14 -3.14 0.99 4.79
N LYS A 15 -2.45 1.99 5.34
CA LYS A 15 -1.86 1.89 6.70
C LYS A 15 -2.92 1.69 7.77
N GLN A 16 -4.02 2.43 7.68
CA GLN A 16 -5.15 2.30 8.59
C GLN A 16 -5.70 0.87 8.55
N ARG A 17 -5.97 0.34 7.35
CA ARG A 17 -6.54 -0.99 7.21
C ARG A 17 -5.61 -2.10 7.71
N LEU A 18 -4.32 -1.98 7.43
CA LEU A 18 -3.30 -2.89 7.97
C LEU A 18 -3.27 -2.85 9.50
N THR A 19 -3.43 -1.68 10.11
CA THR A 19 -3.47 -1.51 11.57
C THR A 19 -4.73 -2.15 12.17
N GLU A 20 -5.90 -1.95 11.54
CA GLU A 20 -7.15 -2.61 11.93
C GLU A 20 -7.06 -4.14 11.87
N LEU A 21 -6.30 -4.67 10.90
CA LEU A 21 -6.04 -6.11 10.75
C LEU A 21 -4.88 -6.62 11.62
N GLN A 22 -4.25 -5.76 12.43
CA GLN A 22 -3.04 -6.07 13.21
C GLN A 22 -1.93 -6.73 12.36
N LEU A 23 -1.79 -6.26 11.13
CA LEU A 23 -0.91 -6.81 10.13
C LEU A 23 0.14 -5.77 9.71
N ASP A 24 1.42 -6.09 9.87
CA ASP A 24 2.47 -5.19 9.40
C ASP A 24 2.65 -5.27 7.87
N GLN A 25 3.24 -4.23 7.29
CA GLN A 25 3.42 -4.11 5.83
C GLN A 25 4.29 -5.23 5.23
N LYS A 26 5.31 -5.69 5.96
CA LYS A 26 6.23 -6.73 5.47
C LYS A 26 5.49 -8.06 5.39
N LYS A 27 4.77 -8.42 6.44
CA LYS A 27 3.95 -9.63 6.51
C LYS A 27 2.83 -9.61 5.49
N PHE A 28 2.14 -8.47 5.30
CA PHE A 28 1.16 -8.31 4.23
C PHE A 28 1.76 -8.55 2.84
N CYS A 29 2.95 -7.99 2.58
CA CYS A 29 3.65 -8.19 1.31
C CYS A 29 4.00 -9.67 1.07
N GLU A 30 4.55 -10.35 2.08
CA GLU A 30 4.93 -11.76 2.02
C GLU A 30 3.71 -12.67 1.79
N LEU A 31 2.60 -12.44 2.50
CA LEU A 31 1.38 -13.23 2.41
C LEU A 31 0.73 -13.19 1.01
N HIS A 32 0.86 -12.06 0.31
CA HIS A 32 0.17 -11.83 -0.97
C HIS A 32 1.11 -11.74 -2.17
N GLY A 33 2.40 -12.03 -1.99
CA GLY A 33 3.40 -11.97 -3.06
C GLY A 33 3.59 -10.56 -3.64
N ILE A 34 3.35 -9.52 -2.84
CA ILE A 34 3.51 -8.12 -3.25
C ILE A 34 4.95 -7.70 -2.93
N PRO A 35 5.73 -7.23 -3.91
CA PRO A 35 7.06 -6.72 -3.59
C PRO A 35 6.96 -5.49 -2.67
N PRO A 36 7.72 -5.41 -1.56
CA PRO A 36 7.59 -4.30 -0.60
C PRO A 36 7.75 -2.91 -1.21
N TYR A 37 8.64 -2.76 -2.20
CA TYR A 37 8.81 -1.50 -2.92
C TYR A 37 7.56 -1.09 -3.73
N ARG A 38 6.72 -2.05 -4.17
CA ARG A 38 5.45 -1.77 -4.86
C ARG A 38 4.42 -1.22 -3.89
N LEU A 39 4.29 -1.80 -2.69
CA LEU A 39 3.43 -1.26 -1.65
C LEU A 39 3.88 0.15 -1.24
N SER A 40 5.19 0.35 -1.05
CA SER A 40 5.76 1.67 -0.77
C SER A 40 5.43 2.69 -1.87
N ASN A 41 5.52 2.29 -3.14
CA ASN A 41 5.15 3.17 -4.26
C ASN A 41 3.67 3.57 -4.23
N LEU A 42 2.77 2.67 -3.81
CA LEU A 42 1.35 2.97 -3.62
C LEU A 42 1.13 3.93 -2.45
N ILE A 43 1.84 3.71 -1.34
CA ILE A 43 1.74 4.56 -0.14
C ILE A 43 2.17 6.00 -0.44
N HIS A 44 3.24 6.18 -1.22
CA HIS A 44 3.86 7.48 -1.50
C HIS A 44 3.51 8.08 -2.87
N GLY A 45 2.68 7.40 -3.68
CA GLY A 45 2.25 7.89 -5.00
C GLY A 45 3.40 8.08 -6.00
N THR A 46 4.48 7.30 -5.90
CA THR A 46 5.70 7.52 -6.70
C THR A 46 5.65 6.92 -8.11
N ARG A 47 4.80 5.90 -8.34
CA ARG A 47 4.67 5.23 -9.64
C ARG A 47 3.24 4.70 -9.85
N LYS A 48 2.69 4.87 -11.06
CA LYS A 48 1.44 4.20 -11.46
C LYS A 48 1.67 2.70 -11.46
N ALA A 49 1.07 2.01 -10.50
CA ALA A 49 1.17 0.56 -10.34
C ALA A 49 -0.25 -0.04 -10.39
N GLU A 50 -1.00 0.25 -11.46
CA GLU A 50 -2.42 -0.07 -11.61
C GLU A 50 -2.78 -1.51 -11.22
N ARG A 51 -1.99 -2.50 -11.67
CA ARG A 51 -2.18 -3.91 -11.28
C ARG A 51 -2.11 -4.11 -9.77
N TYR A 52 -1.09 -3.57 -9.11
CA TYR A 52 -0.91 -3.71 -7.67
C TYR A 52 -1.88 -2.83 -6.88
N ARG A 53 -2.31 -1.69 -7.43
CA ARG A 53 -3.36 -0.86 -6.83
C ARG A 53 -4.66 -1.66 -6.75
N ARG A 54 -5.07 -2.29 -7.84
CA ARG A 54 -6.27 -3.16 -7.87
C ARG A 54 -6.14 -4.31 -6.87
N GLN A 55 -5.04 -5.05 -6.93
CA GLN A 55 -4.78 -6.16 -6.02
C GLN A 55 -4.82 -5.72 -4.54
N VAL A 56 -4.14 -4.63 -4.17
CA VAL A 56 -4.12 -4.13 -2.79
C VAL A 56 -5.49 -3.62 -2.36
N SER A 57 -6.20 -2.92 -3.23
CA SER A 57 -7.57 -2.47 -2.96
C SER A 57 -8.52 -3.63 -2.71
N GLU A 58 -8.43 -4.71 -3.49
CA GLU A 58 -9.23 -5.92 -3.29
C GLU A 58 -8.88 -6.61 -1.97
N LEU A 59 -7.59 -6.84 -1.70
CA LEU A 59 -7.11 -7.52 -0.49
C LEU A 59 -7.45 -6.78 0.81
N LEU A 60 -7.44 -5.44 0.76
CA LEU A 60 -7.72 -4.59 1.92
C LEU A 60 -9.17 -4.07 1.95
N ASN A 61 -9.98 -4.41 0.95
CA ASN A 61 -11.35 -3.88 0.77
C ASN A 61 -11.39 -2.34 0.77
N LEU A 62 -10.52 -1.71 -0.02
CA LEU A 62 -10.42 -0.25 -0.18
C LEU A 62 -11.03 0.20 -1.51
N PRO A 63 -11.64 1.39 -1.56
CA PRO A 63 -12.17 1.94 -2.80
C PRO A 63 -11.06 2.19 -3.83
N LEU A 64 -11.36 1.95 -5.11
CA LEU A 64 -10.53 2.33 -6.26
C LEU A 64 -10.77 3.82 -6.57
N SER A 65 -10.41 4.70 -5.64
CA SER A 65 -10.46 6.16 -5.85
C SER A 65 -9.27 6.65 -6.67
#